data_AF-A0A2G8LEZ8-F1
#
_entry.id   AF-A0A2G8LEZ8-F1
#
_cell.length_a   1.000
_cell.length_b   1.000
_cell.length_c   1.000
_cell.angle_alpha   90.00
_cell.angle_beta   90.00
_cell.angle_gamma   90.00
#
_symmetry.space_group_name_H-M   'P 1'
#
loop_
_entity.id
_entity.type
_entity.pdbx_description
1 polymer ?
#
loop_
_entity_poly.entity_id
_entity_poly.type
_entity_poly.pdbx_seq_one_letter_code
_entity_poly.pdbx_strand_id
1 'polypeptide(L)'
;MAKNLGGQAVENWCLVRLLPVLIGDKISDPNDAVWLFFLQLHDMVELLCAPSIDEAQIANLSFLIEEYLESLHRLFPERRMRPKHHFLNHYPMLILQFGPLIRSWTMKFERTVLTMIEDIKSAIRRILSNISEDEVSSIAAHLCDEVGVEGPGDLVFVESNDLSMLKSIQIRKLIHGWKKKEGV
;
A
#
# COMPACT_ATOMS: atom_id res chain seq x y z
N MET A 1 -7.02 7.21 -23.60
CA MET A 1 -6.61 6.26 -22.55
C MET A 1 -7.26 6.72 -21.26
N ALA A 2 -8.15 5.94 -20.64
CA ALA A 2 -8.68 6.28 -19.33
C ALA A 2 -7.51 6.30 -18.32
N LYS A 3 -7.36 7.39 -17.56
CA LYS A 3 -6.37 7.46 -16.49
C LYS A 3 -6.78 6.45 -15.41
N ASN A 4 -5.86 5.57 -15.02
CA ASN A 4 -6.09 4.68 -13.89
C ASN A 4 -6.15 5.53 -12.61
N LEU A 5 -7.09 5.22 -11.73
CA LEU A 5 -7.09 5.75 -10.37
C LEU A 5 -5.95 5.04 -9.61
N GLY A 6 -4.88 5.78 -9.31
CA GLY A 6 -3.79 5.29 -8.48
C GLY A 6 -4.10 5.43 -7.00
N GLY A 7 -3.27 4.82 -6.15
CA GLY A 7 -3.38 4.94 -4.69
C GLY A 7 -2.72 3.75 -3.98
N GLN A 8 -2.30 3.97 -2.74
CA GLN A 8 -1.83 2.93 -1.83
C GLN A 8 -3.00 2.02 -1.39
N ALA A 9 -2.68 0.86 -0.83
CA ALA A 9 -3.69 -0.12 -0.42
C ALA A 9 -4.72 0.48 0.58
N VAL A 10 -4.24 1.24 1.57
CA VAL A 10 -5.11 1.89 2.56
C VAL A 10 -5.99 2.99 1.96
N GLU A 11 -5.48 3.74 0.98
CA GLU A 11 -6.23 4.80 0.30
C GLU A 11 -7.35 4.20 -0.56
N ASN A 12 -7.05 3.13 -1.30
CA ASN A 12 -8.03 2.43 -2.11
C ASN A 12 -9.10 1.76 -1.24
N TRP A 13 -8.72 1.16 -0.10
CA TRP A 13 -9.69 0.58 0.83
C TRP A 13 -10.61 1.65 1.42
N CYS A 14 -10.05 2.78 1.86
CA CYS A 14 -10.82 3.93 2.34
C CYS A 14 -11.78 4.46 1.29
N LEU A 15 -11.31 4.57 0.03
CA LEU A 15 -12.15 4.99 -1.08
C LEU A 15 -13.32 4.06 -1.30
N VAL A 16 -13.10 2.74 -1.40
CA VAL A 16 -14.18 1.77 -1.61
C VAL A 16 -15.25 1.89 -0.53
N ARG A 17 -14.84 2.02 0.73
CA ARG A 17 -15.73 2.15 1.89
C ARG A 17 -16.55 3.45 1.90
N LEU A 18 -15.93 4.58 1.52
CA LEU A 18 -16.57 5.89 1.63
C LEU A 18 -17.29 6.32 0.35
N LEU A 19 -16.94 5.76 -0.81
CA LEU A 19 -17.50 6.18 -2.10
C LEU A 19 -19.05 6.08 -2.12
N PRO A 20 -19.71 5.02 -1.61
CA PRO A 20 -21.17 4.98 -1.56
C PRO A 20 -21.78 6.18 -0.84
N VAL A 21 -21.15 6.61 0.25
CA VAL A 21 -21.60 7.76 1.06
C VAL A 21 -21.33 9.08 0.34
N LEU A 22 -20.20 9.20 -0.37
CA LEU A 22 -19.77 10.42 -1.02
C LEU A 22 -20.56 10.76 -2.28
N ILE A 23 -20.97 9.75 -3.05
CA ILE A 23 -21.63 9.96 -4.35
C ILE A 23 -22.99 9.31 -4.47
N GLY A 24 -23.48 8.59 -3.44
CA GLY A 24 -24.75 7.87 -3.49
C GLY A 24 -25.95 8.77 -3.81
N ASP A 25 -25.95 10.01 -3.33
CA ASP A 25 -26.98 11.01 -3.65
C ASP A 25 -26.87 11.58 -5.08
N LYS A 26 -25.75 11.32 -5.78
CA LYS A 26 -25.48 11.74 -7.16
C LYS A 26 -25.75 10.65 -8.19
N ILE A 27 -26.12 9.44 -7.76
CA ILE A 27 -26.46 8.34 -8.67
C ILE A 27 -27.86 8.57 -9.22
N SER A 28 -27.95 8.77 -10.53
CA SER A 28 -29.22 9.06 -11.22
C SER A 28 -30.18 7.88 -11.27
N ASP A 29 -29.65 6.66 -11.42
CA ASP A 29 -30.44 5.42 -11.43
C ASP A 29 -29.90 4.46 -10.35
N PRO A 30 -30.67 4.21 -9.27
CA PRO A 30 -30.30 3.24 -8.24
C PRO A 30 -30.11 1.81 -8.76
N ASN A 31 -30.70 1.48 -9.92
CA ASN A 31 -30.58 0.16 -10.54
C ASN A 31 -29.52 0.10 -11.64
N ASP A 32 -28.69 1.14 -11.78
CA ASP A 32 -27.57 1.11 -12.71
C ASP A 32 -26.67 -0.11 -12.41
N ALA A 33 -26.42 -0.92 -13.42
CA ALA A 33 -25.75 -2.20 -13.23
C ALA A 33 -24.29 -2.05 -12.76
N VAL A 34 -23.62 -0.96 -13.14
CA VAL A 34 -22.23 -0.67 -12.70
C VAL A 34 -22.23 -0.19 -11.26
N TRP A 35 -23.22 0.61 -10.87
CA TRP A 35 -23.43 1.02 -9.48
C TRP A 35 -23.72 -0.18 -8.57
N LEU A 36 -24.65 -1.04 -8.95
CA LEU A 36 -24.96 -2.27 -8.20
C LEU A 36 -23.74 -3.20 -8.10
N PHE A 37 -22.97 -3.34 -9.18
CA PHE A 37 -21.71 -4.09 -9.16
C PHE A 37 -20.67 -3.47 -8.20
N PHE A 38 -20.60 -2.14 -8.13
CA PHE A 38 -19.73 -1.46 -7.16
C PHE A 38 -20.21 -1.68 -5.71
N LEU A 39 -21.52 -1.61 -5.45
CA LEU A 39 -22.07 -1.92 -4.12
C LEU A 39 -21.79 -3.37 -3.70
N GLN A 40 -21.89 -4.31 -4.64
CA GLN A 40 -21.51 -5.70 -4.41
C GLN A 40 -20.03 -5.84 -4.05
N LEU A 41 -19.14 -5.14 -4.75
CA LEU A 41 -17.72 -5.08 -4.40
C LEU A 41 -17.53 -4.49 -2.99
N HIS A 42 -18.24 -3.42 -2.66
CA HIS A 42 -18.20 -2.79 -1.35
C HIS A 42 -18.57 -3.78 -0.24
N ASP A 43 -19.69 -4.47 -0.36
CA ASP A 43 -20.20 -5.41 0.66
C ASP A 43 -19.26 -6.61 0.85
N MET A 44 -18.73 -7.14 -0.25
CA MET A 44 -17.72 -8.19 -0.23
C MET A 44 -16.44 -7.70 0.47
N VAL A 45 -15.97 -6.50 0.16
CA VAL A 45 -14.77 -5.92 0.79
C VAL A 45 -15.01 -5.70 2.28
N GLU A 46 -16.15 -5.19 2.71
CA GLU A 46 -16.45 -5.01 4.14
C GLU A 46 -16.40 -6.34 4.91
N LEU A 47 -16.92 -7.42 4.33
CA LEU A 47 -16.86 -8.75 4.92
C LEU A 47 -15.44 -9.32 4.96
N LEU A 48 -14.67 -9.16 3.89
CA LEU A 48 -13.27 -9.57 3.81
C LEU A 48 -12.36 -8.81 4.78
N CYS A 49 -12.68 -7.55 5.05
CA CYS A 49 -11.96 -6.66 5.94
C CYS A 49 -12.46 -6.74 7.40
N ALA A 50 -13.45 -7.57 7.71
CA ALA A 50 -14.02 -7.62 9.05
C ALA A 50 -12.99 -8.14 10.07
N PRO A 51 -12.89 -7.52 11.27
CA PRO A 51 -11.95 -7.96 12.32
C PRO A 51 -12.34 -9.30 12.95
N SER A 52 -13.58 -9.71 12.75
CA SER A 52 -14.21 -10.97 13.17
C SER A 52 -15.23 -11.37 12.12
N ILE A 53 -15.30 -12.67 11.81
CA ILE A 53 -16.24 -13.23 10.84
C ILE A 53 -16.69 -14.60 11.33
N ASP A 54 -17.99 -14.87 11.31
CA ASP A 54 -18.58 -16.14 11.69
C ASP A 54 -18.77 -17.09 10.49
N GLU A 55 -19.09 -18.36 10.74
CA GLU A 55 -19.24 -19.37 9.69
C GLU A 55 -20.35 -19.05 8.68
N ALA A 56 -21.47 -18.46 9.14
CA ALA A 56 -22.56 -18.08 8.25
C ALA A 56 -22.15 -16.93 7.32
N GLN A 57 -21.40 -15.97 7.86
CA GLN A 57 -20.77 -14.90 7.09
C GLN A 57 -19.74 -15.44 6.09
N ILE A 58 -18.94 -16.44 6.46
CA ILE A 58 -18.00 -17.09 5.52
C ILE A 58 -18.75 -17.79 4.39
N ALA A 59 -19.85 -18.49 4.68
CA ALA A 59 -20.68 -19.10 3.65
C ALA A 59 -21.28 -18.05 2.70
N ASN A 60 -21.77 -16.94 3.24
CA ASN A 60 -22.27 -15.81 2.46
C ASN A 60 -21.16 -15.16 1.62
N LEU A 61 -19.93 -15.07 2.14
CA LEU A 61 -18.79 -14.56 1.41
C LEU A 61 -18.50 -15.40 0.15
N SER A 62 -18.56 -16.73 0.25
CA SER A 62 -18.37 -17.61 -0.92
C SER A 62 -19.37 -17.29 -2.02
N PHE A 63 -20.64 -17.11 -1.66
CA PHE A 63 -21.70 -16.74 -2.60
C PHE A 63 -21.47 -15.35 -3.22
N LEU A 64 -21.14 -14.34 -2.41
CA LEU A 64 -20.84 -12.99 -2.89
C LEU A 64 -19.65 -12.97 -3.87
N ILE A 65 -18.63 -13.78 -3.63
CA ILE A 65 -17.47 -13.91 -4.52
C ILE A 65 -17.88 -14.47 -5.88
N GLU A 66 -18.66 -15.55 -5.90
CA GLU A 66 -19.15 -16.16 -7.13
C GLU A 66 -20.00 -15.16 -7.95
N GLU A 67 -20.99 -14.53 -7.32
CA GLU A 67 -21.83 -13.53 -7.98
C GLU A 67 -21.01 -12.34 -8.50
N TYR A 68 -19.96 -11.92 -7.76
CA TYR A 68 -19.11 -10.79 -8.14
C TYR A 68 -18.29 -11.15 -9.39
N LEU A 69 -17.71 -12.35 -9.44
CA LEU A 69 -16.94 -12.82 -10.59
C LEU A 69 -17.81 -12.99 -11.83
N GLU A 70 -19.03 -13.50 -11.67
CA GLU A 70 -20.00 -13.58 -12.76
C GLU A 70 -20.40 -12.20 -13.29
N SER A 71 -20.71 -11.27 -12.39
CA SER A 71 -21.10 -9.90 -12.75
C SER A 71 -19.96 -9.14 -13.41
N LEU A 72 -18.72 -9.32 -12.95
CA LEU A 72 -17.53 -8.77 -13.57
C LEU A 72 -17.40 -9.25 -15.04
N HIS A 73 -17.58 -10.55 -15.27
CA HIS A 73 -17.50 -11.12 -16.62
C HIS A 73 -18.63 -10.62 -17.52
N ARG A 74 -19.85 -10.50 -16.98
CA ARG A 74 -21.04 -10.05 -17.70
C ARG A 74 -20.97 -8.57 -18.08
N LEU A 75 -20.54 -7.70 -17.16
CA LEU A 75 -20.51 -6.25 -17.35
C LEU A 75 -19.26 -5.78 -18.11
N PHE A 76 -18.17 -6.52 -18.04
CA PHE A 76 -16.89 -6.15 -18.66
C PHE A 76 -16.25 -7.33 -19.41
N PRO A 77 -16.92 -7.91 -20.42
CA PRO A 77 -16.46 -9.13 -21.09
C PRO A 77 -15.10 -8.99 -21.78
N GLU A 78 -14.73 -7.77 -22.17
CA GLU A 78 -13.44 -7.45 -22.80
C GLU A 78 -12.27 -7.45 -21.80
N ARG A 79 -12.55 -7.44 -20.49
CA ARG A 79 -11.51 -7.41 -19.45
C ARG A 79 -11.15 -8.83 -19.01
N ARG A 80 -9.87 -9.17 -19.13
CA ARG A 80 -9.33 -10.42 -18.60
C ARG A 80 -9.34 -10.44 -17.07
N MET A 81 -9.76 -11.57 -16.49
CA MET A 81 -9.62 -11.81 -15.06
C MET A 81 -8.14 -11.78 -14.66
N ARG A 82 -7.80 -10.83 -13.79
CA ARG A 82 -6.48 -10.75 -13.14
C ARG A 82 -6.30 -11.85 -12.09
N PRO A 83 -5.05 -12.23 -11.76
CA PRO A 83 -4.76 -13.20 -10.69
C PRO A 83 -5.46 -12.92 -9.36
N LYS A 84 -5.65 -11.64 -9.01
CA LYS A 84 -6.41 -11.23 -7.81
C LYS A 84 -7.81 -11.85 -7.77
N HIS A 85 -8.52 -11.90 -8.89
CA HIS A 85 -9.86 -12.49 -8.98
C HIS A 85 -9.84 -14.00 -8.78
N HIS A 86 -8.81 -14.69 -9.29
CA HIS A 86 -8.62 -16.11 -9.02
C HIS A 86 -8.36 -16.34 -7.53
N PHE A 87 -7.50 -15.52 -6.92
CA PHE A 87 -7.17 -15.68 -5.50
C PHE A 87 -8.37 -15.46 -4.60
N LEU A 88 -9.32 -14.60 -4.95
CA LEU A 88 -10.54 -14.36 -4.16
C LEU A 88 -11.28 -15.66 -3.82
N ASN A 89 -11.37 -16.62 -4.74
CA ASN A 89 -12.05 -17.90 -4.51
C ASN A 89 -11.48 -18.71 -3.34
N HIS A 90 -10.22 -18.47 -2.96
CA HIS A 90 -9.59 -19.16 -1.84
C HIS A 90 -9.85 -18.49 -0.49
N TYR A 91 -10.36 -17.26 -0.46
CA TYR A 91 -10.50 -16.47 0.77
C TYR A 91 -11.41 -17.14 1.81
N PRO A 92 -12.58 -17.71 1.47
CA PRO A 92 -13.41 -18.41 2.45
C PRO A 92 -12.66 -19.55 3.16
N MET A 93 -11.96 -20.39 2.40
CA MET A 93 -11.14 -21.48 2.95
C MET A 93 -10.00 -20.93 3.82
N LEU A 94 -9.30 -19.89 3.37
CA LEU A 94 -8.21 -19.28 4.11
C LEU A 94 -8.70 -18.64 5.42
N ILE A 95 -9.89 -18.06 5.44
CA ILE A 95 -10.50 -17.51 6.65
C ILE A 95 -10.80 -18.62 7.66
N LEU A 96 -11.31 -19.77 7.22
CA LEU A 96 -11.55 -20.92 8.10
C LEU A 96 -10.25 -21.46 8.70
N GLN A 97 -9.14 -21.42 7.95
CA GLN A 97 -7.86 -21.96 8.39
C GLN A 97 -7.07 -20.99 9.29
N PHE A 98 -7.07 -19.70 8.98
CA PHE A 98 -6.19 -18.71 9.61
C PHE A 98 -6.96 -17.65 10.41
N GLY A 99 -8.29 -17.68 10.39
CA GLY A 99 -9.14 -16.63 10.94
C GLY A 99 -9.24 -15.41 10.01
N PRO A 100 -9.75 -14.27 10.53
CA PRO A 100 -9.96 -13.05 9.74
C PRO A 100 -8.67 -12.58 9.04
N LEU A 101 -8.68 -12.54 7.70
CA LEU A 101 -7.48 -12.29 6.91
C LEU A 101 -6.90 -10.89 7.10
N ILE A 102 -7.68 -9.91 7.57
CA ILE A 102 -7.20 -8.58 7.94
C ILE A 102 -6.05 -8.62 8.96
N ARG A 103 -5.97 -9.69 9.77
CA ARG A 103 -4.90 -9.89 10.76
C ARG A 103 -3.57 -10.33 10.12
N SER A 104 -3.60 -10.78 8.87
CA SER A 104 -2.45 -11.28 8.12
C SER A 104 -1.97 -10.30 7.03
N TRP A 105 -2.51 -9.08 7.01
CA TRP A 105 -2.16 -8.10 5.97
C TRP A 105 -0.89 -7.32 6.26
N THR A 106 -0.20 -6.95 5.19
CA THR A 106 1.09 -6.27 5.25
C THR A 106 0.99 -4.74 5.26
N MET A 107 -0.21 -4.16 5.17
CA MET A 107 -0.41 -2.70 5.15
C MET A 107 0.21 -1.98 6.36
N LYS A 108 0.25 -2.63 7.53
CA LYS A 108 0.93 -2.06 8.70
C LYS A 108 2.43 -1.92 8.49
N PHE A 109 3.05 -2.90 7.84
CA PHE A 109 4.48 -2.86 7.53
C PHE A 109 4.78 -1.83 6.44
N GLU A 110 3.90 -1.65 5.46
CA GLU A 110 4.04 -0.59 4.44
C GLU A 110 4.16 0.78 5.10
N ARG A 111 3.32 1.09 6.10
CA ARG A 111 3.41 2.35 6.83
C ARG A 111 4.76 2.51 7.53
N THR A 112 5.21 1.51 8.27
CA THR A 112 6.48 1.57 9.00
C THR A 112 7.66 1.82 8.07
N VAL A 113 7.71 1.10 6.95
CA VAL A 113 8.75 1.26 5.93
C VAL A 113 8.69 2.66 5.31
N LEU A 114 7.50 3.17 4.98
CA LEU A 114 7.35 4.52 4.43
C LEU A 114 7.78 5.61 5.41
N THR A 115 7.41 5.49 6.69
CA THR A 115 7.83 6.46 7.72
C THR A 115 9.33 6.45 7.92
N MET A 116 9.93 5.25 7.97
CA MET A 116 11.37 5.07 8.09
C MET A 116 12.12 5.73 6.92
N ILE A 117 11.65 5.49 5.69
CA ILE A 117 12.22 6.12 4.49
C ILE A 117 12.12 7.65 4.58
N GLU A 118 10.98 8.20 4.99
CA GLU A 118 10.82 9.66 5.08
C GLU A 118 11.70 10.29 6.17
N ASP A 119 11.91 9.59 7.29
CA ASP A 119 12.85 10.02 8.34
C ASP A 119 14.30 10.05 7.81
N ILE A 120 14.70 9.03 7.03
CA ILE A 120 16.01 8.98 6.36
C ILE A 120 16.14 10.12 5.36
N LYS A 121 15.13 10.32 4.49
CA LYS A 121 15.10 11.44 3.53
C LYS A 121 15.23 12.79 4.24
N SER A 122 14.52 12.98 5.35
CA SER A 122 14.59 14.19 6.17
C SER A 122 15.98 14.38 6.78
N ALA A 123 16.62 13.30 7.25
CA ALA A 123 17.99 13.35 7.77
C ALA A 123 19.01 13.73 6.69
N ILE A 124 18.83 13.26 5.45
CA ILE A 124 19.64 13.66 4.28
C ILE A 124 19.44 15.15 3.98
N ARG A 125 18.19 15.61 3.85
CA ARG A 125 17.86 17.01 3.51
C ARG A 125 18.38 18.01 4.53
N ARG A 126 18.43 17.64 5.80
CA ARG A 126 18.97 18.48 6.87
C ARG A 126 20.44 18.84 6.67
N ILE A 127 21.21 17.97 5.99
CA ILE A 127 22.64 18.17 5.71
C ILE A 127 22.84 18.70 4.29
N LEU A 128 22.13 18.14 3.32
CA LEU A 128 22.14 18.54 1.92
C LEU A 128 20.82 19.25 1.61
N SER A 129 20.74 20.55 1.86
CA SER A 129 19.50 21.32 1.68
C SER A 129 19.12 21.59 0.23
N ASN A 130 20.08 21.52 -0.70
CA ASN A 130 19.91 21.93 -2.11
C ASN A 130 19.98 20.74 -3.08
N ILE A 131 19.29 19.65 -2.75
CA ILE A 131 19.25 18.42 -3.54
C ILE A 131 17.80 18.16 -4.00
N SER A 132 17.62 17.55 -5.18
CA SER A 132 16.28 17.26 -5.70
C SER A 132 15.59 16.11 -4.96
N GLU A 133 14.26 16.04 -5.05
CA GLU A 133 13.46 14.95 -4.45
C GLU A 133 13.84 13.58 -4.99
N ASP A 134 14.12 13.50 -6.29
CA ASP A 134 14.50 12.27 -6.97
C ASP A 134 15.87 11.77 -6.49
N GLU A 135 16.83 12.68 -6.34
CA GLU A 135 18.15 12.35 -5.80
C GLU A 135 18.05 11.89 -4.34
N VAL A 136 17.27 12.56 -3.49
CA VAL A 136 17.07 12.14 -2.08
C VAL A 136 16.39 10.78 -2.01
N SER A 137 15.40 10.54 -2.86
CA SER A 137 14.71 9.25 -2.94
C SER A 137 15.64 8.14 -3.39
N SER A 138 16.51 8.41 -4.37
CA SER A 138 17.52 7.46 -4.85
C SER A 138 18.54 7.12 -3.75
N ILE A 139 19.02 8.12 -3.01
CA ILE A 139 19.94 7.90 -1.88
C ILE A 139 19.27 7.08 -0.78
N ALA A 140 18.05 7.45 -0.40
CA ALA A 140 17.31 6.74 0.64
C ALA A 140 17.04 5.28 0.24
N ALA A 141 16.67 5.04 -1.02
CA ALA A 141 16.49 3.68 -1.54
C ALA A 141 17.78 2.87 -1.47
N HIS A 142 18.92 3.43 -1.92
CA HIS A 142 20.21 2.74 -1.82
C HIS A 142 20.59 2.41 -0.36
N LEU A 143 20.39 3.35 0.55
CA LEU A 143 20.66 3.14 1.98
C LEU A 143 19.80 2.02 2.57
N CYS A 144 18.51 1.96 2.23
CA CYS A 144 17.63 0.90 2.73
C CYS A 144 17.90 -0.44 2.06
N ASP A 145 18.01 -0.47 0.74
CA ASP A 145 17.97 -1.72 -0.05
C ASP A 145 19.35 -2.40 -0.17
N GLU A 146 20.43 -1.62 -0.30
CA GLU A 146 21.79 -2.14 -0.52
C GLU A 146 22.63 -2.10 0.76
N VAL A 147 22.50 -1.04 1.56
CA VAL A 147 23.29 -0.85 2.78
C VAL A 147 22.60 -1.47 4.00
N GLY A 148 21.26 -1.60 3.97
CA GLY A 148 20.47 -2.20 5.06
C GLY A 148 20.19 -1.25 6.22
N VAL A 149 20.07 0.05 5.96
CA VAL A 149 19.67 1.05 6.96
C VAL A 149 18.21 0.83 7.36
N GLU A 150 17.95 0.53 8.63
CA GLU A 150 16.61 0.29 9.19
C GLU A 150 16.07 1.52 9.94
N GLY A 151 16.83 2.61 10.00
CA GLY A 151 16.35 3.86 10.55
C GLY A 151 17.40 4.97 10.62
N PRO A 152 17.00 6.18 11.06
CA PRO A 152 17.91 7.32 11.16
C PRO A 152 19.03 7.15 12.19
N GLY A 153 18.90 6.19 13.11
CA GLY A 153 19.95 5.81 14.06
C GLY A 153 21.15 5.16 13.36
N ASP A 154 20.92 4.36 12.33
CA ASP A 154 21.98 3.59 11.67
C ASP A 154 22.85 4.47 10.75
N LEU A 155 22.38 5.68 10.41
CA LEU A 155 23.09 6.63 9.57
C LEU A 155 24.49 7.01 10.11
N VAL A 156 24.72 6.84 11.42
CA VAL A 156 26.03 7.04 12.04
C VAL A 156 27.07 6.01 11.59
N PHE A 157 26.63 4.80 11.24
CA PHE A 157 27.49 3.68 10.84
C PHE A 157 27.80 3.67 9.35
N VAL A 158 27.08 4.45 8.54
CA VAL A 158 27.30 4.55 7.09
C VAL A 158 28.71 5.05 6.79
N GLU A 159 29.40 4.35 5.88
CA GLU A 159 30.76 4.65 5.46
C GLU A 159 30.82 5.38 4.10
N SER A 160 32.03 5.81 3.71
CA SER A 160 32.21 6.54 2.43
C SER A 160 32.00 5.65 1.21
N ASN A 161 32.27 4.35 1.34
CA ASN A 161 32.16 3.39 0.24
C ASN A 161 30.68 3.12 -0.09
N ASP A 162 29.81 3.15 0.92
CA ASP A 162 28.35 2.98 0.81
C ASP A 162 27.66 4.14 0.08
N LEU A 163 28.38 5.24 -0.16
CA LEU A 163 27.85 6.44 -0.80
C LEU A 163 28.57 6.76 -2.12
N SER A 164 29.19 5.76 -2.75
CA SER A 164 30.04 5.93 -3.94
C SER A 164 29.32 6.55 -5.15
N MET A 165 27.99 6.50 -5.19
CA MET A 165 27.14 7.15 -6.20
C MET A 165 27.09 8.69 -6.08
N LEU A 166 27.58 9.27 -4.98
CA LEU A 166 27.52 10.71 -4.72
C LEU A 166 28.84 11.42 -4.97
N LYS A 167 28.79 12.76 -5.16
CA LYS A 167 30.01 13.57 -5.25
C LYS A 167 30.77 13.52 -3.93
N SER A 168 32.10 13.48 -3.99
CA SER A 168 32.94 13.36 -2.78
C SER A 168 32.65 14.41 -1.70
N ILE A 169 32.24 15.62 -2.08
CA ILE A 169 31.85 16.67 -1.12
C ILE A 169 30.50 16.38 -0.43
N GLN A 170 29.55 15.76 -1.12
CA GLN A 170 28.27 15.35 -0.54
C GLN A 170 28.50 14.21 0.46
N ILE A 171 29.31 13.21 0.09
CA ILE A 171 29.70 12.09 0.98
C ILE A 171 30.31 12.63 2.27
N ARG A 172 31.32 13.50 2.17
CA ARG A 172 31.98 14.09 3.35
C ARG A 172 31.02 14.86 4.23
N LYS A 173 30.09 15.63 3.65
CA LYS A 173 29.08 16.38 4.41
C LYS A 173 28.13 15.45 5.16
N LEU A 174 27.62 14.40 4.50
CA LEU A 174 26.70 13.42 5.09
C LEU A 174 27.36 12.69 6.27
N ILE A 175 28.53 12.09 6.04
CA ILE A 175 29.26 11.35 7.09
C ILE A 175 29.59 12.25 8.26
N HIS A 176 30.11 13.46 8.01
CA HIS A 176 30.40 14.41 9.08
C HIS A 176 29.14 14.81 9.85
N GLY A 177 28.04 15.12 9.13
CA GLY A 177 26.79 15.56 9.74
C GLY A 177 26.06 14.48 10.53
N TRP A 178 26.15 13.22 10.11
CA TRP A 178 25.57 12.08 10.84
C TRP A 178 26.41 11.69 12.05
N LYS A 179 27.75 11.61 11.91
CA LYS A 179 28.66 11.27 13.02
C LYS A 179 28.75 12.34 14.11
N LYS A 180 28.55 13.61 13.78
CA LYS A 180 28.49 14.70 14.76
C LYS A 180 27.27 14.59 15.70
N LYS A 181 26.23 13.84 15.34
CA LYS A 181 24.99 13.75 16.11
C LYS A 181 25.10 12.88 17.37
N GLU A 182 26.16 12.06 17.51
CA GLU A 182 26.45 11.24 18.71
C GLU A 182 27.50 11.85 19.66
N GLY A 183 28.17 12.94 19.28
CA GLY A 183 29.19 13.59 20.11
C GLY A 183 28.64 14.80 20.85
N VAL A 184 28.88 14.82 22.17
CA VAL A 184 28.78 15.97 23.11
C VAL A 184 29.05 17.32 22.44
#